data_AF-A0A7W4YZI1-F1
#
_entry.id   AF-A0A7W4YZI1-F1
#
_cell.length_a   1.000
_cell.length_b   1.000
_cell.length_c   1.000
_cell.angle_alpha   90.00
_cell.angle_beta   90.00
_cell.angle_gamma   90.00
#
_symmetry.space_group_name_H-M   'P 1'
#
loop_
_entity.id
_entity.type
_entity.pdbx_description
1 polymer ?
#
loop_
_entity_poly.entity_id
_entity_poly.type
_entity_poly.pdbx_seq_one_letter_code
_entity_poly.pdbx_strand_id
1 'polypeptide(L)'
;MMVGALKDGPCSSRAHGQAAPGGGPCPLCGRPRCSAAAKTRAGERCRKNPHPGASICTNHGLTAAGRAKAAERRTEAAAEELRSRLIWNTSAAPVSDPIGELQLLAGQMRQAVDLLGAMLGPGDPCESCGRGPLPLDSPAGVAWLKQQRELRGVLEAMGRLGIASRAVEVQQGQADLVLGWLRDALEAGRGMPAGSTPAQVVEVVLAAFVDAMRRGRGGSVIAGELDQGTAS
;
A
#
# COMPACT_ATOMS: atom_id res chain seq x y z
N MET A 1 -20.43 -23.35 2.73
CA MET A 1 -20.86 -24.00 1.47
C MET A 1 -19.70 -24.82 0.94
N MET A 2 -19.83 -26.14 0.90
CA MET A 2 -18.76 -27.05 0.48
C MET A 2 -18.56 -26.97 -1.04
N VAL A 3 -17.37 -26.54 -1.47
CA VAL A 3 -16.95 -26.62 -2.87
C VAL A 3 -16.62 -28.08 -3.14
N GLY A 4 -17.56 -28.80 -3.76
CA GLY A 4 -17.36 -30.19 -4.16
C GLY A 4 -16.16 -30.31 -5.10
N ALA A 5 -15.22 -31.18 -4.74
CA ALA A 5 -14.06 -31.51 -5.55
C ALA A 5 -14.49 -31.96 -6.95
N LEU A 6 -14.22 -31.13 -7.96
CA LEU A 6 -14.31 -31.50 -9.36
C LEU A 6 -13.31 -32.63 -9.61
N LYS A 7 -13.81 -33.86 -9.77
CA LYS A 7 -13.00 -35.03 -10.12
C LYS A 7 -12.09 -34.71 -11.32
N ASP A 8 -10.78 -34.76 -11.10
CA ASP A 8 -9.72 -34.57 -12.09
C ASP A 8 -9.55 -35.76 -13.04
N GLY A 9 -10.66 -36.31 -13.54
CA GLY A 9 -10.62 -37.25 -14.65
C GLY A 9 -10.28 -36.50 -15.96
N PRO A 10 -9.40 -37.03 -16.83
CA PRO A 10 -9.24 -36.46 -18.15
C PRO A 10 -10.58 -36.56 -18.88
N CYS A 11 -11.16 -35.41 -19.26
CA CYS A 11 -12.28 -35.33 -20.19
C CYS A 11 -11.78 -35.82 -21.56
N SER A 12 -11.62 -37.12 -21.69
CA SER A 12 -11.19 -37.82 -22.90
C SER A 12 -12.22 -37.55 -23.97
N SER A 13 -11.84 -36.75 -24.96
CA SER A 13 -12.66 -36.36 -26.10
C SER A 13 -13.22 -37.54 -26.91
N ARG A 14 -12.74 -38.77 -26.66
CA ARG A 14 -13.20 -40.02 -27.28
C ARG A 14 -14.43 -40.64 -26.61
N ALA A 15 -14.71 -40.37 -25.33
CA ALA A 15 -15.74 -41.12 -24.59
C ALA A 15 -17.18 -40.63 -24.82
N HIS A 16 -17.38 -39.50 -25.50
CA HIS A 16 -18.69 -38.83 -25.54
C HIS A 16 -19.06 -38.48 -26.99
N GLY A 17 -19.65 -39.45 -27.68
CA GLY A 17 -19.99 -39.43 -29.09
C GLY A 17 -21.25 -38.65 -29.48
N GLN A 18 -21.67 -37.62 -28.75
CA GLN A 18 -22.82 -36.80 -29.17
C GLN A 18 -22.48 -35.30 -29.11
N ALA A 19 -22.49 -34.69 -30.29
CA ALA A 19 -22.19 -33.29 -30.52
C ALA A 19 -23.39 -32.43 -30.10
N ALA A 20 -23.28 -31.70 -28.99
CA ALA A 20 -24.21 -30.62 -28.70
C ALA A 20 -23.91 -29.42 -29.64
N PRO A 21 -24.93 -28.84 -30.29
CA PRO A 21 -24.77 -27.66 -31.14
C PRO A 21 -24.67 -26.41 -30.26
N GLY A 22 -23.47 -26.05 -29.81
CA GLY A 22 -23.29 -24.81 -29.06
C GLY A 22 -21.82 -24.50 -28.76
N GLY A 23 -21.42 -23.24 -28.92
CA GLY A 23 -20.10 -22.72 -28.57
C GLY A 23 -19.89 -22.53 -27.06
N GLY A 24 -20.48 -23.39 -26.24
CA GLY A 24 -20.45 -23.30 -24.78
C GLY A 24 -19.48 -24.28 -24.12
N PRO A 25 -19.39 -24.26 -22.78
CA PRO A 25 -18.66 -25.26 -22.01
C PRO A 25 -19.18 -26.67 -22.32
N CYS A 26 -18.34 -27.69 -22.07
CA CYS A 26 -18.73 -29.08 -22.23
C CYS A 26 -20.00 -29.36 -21.40
N PRO A 27 -21.10 -29.84 -22.00
CA PRO A 27 -22.36 -30.03 -21.28
C PRO A 27 -22.27 -31.09 -20.18
N LEU A 28 -21.28 -31.98 -20.24
CA LEU A 28 -21.10 -33.07 -19.28
C LEU A 28 -20.16 -32.71 -18.11
N CYS A 29 -19.20 -31.82 -18.32
CA CYS A 29 -18.17 -31.52 -17.30
C CYS A 29 -17.95 -30.03 -17.05
N GLY A 30 -18.70 -29.14 -17.71
CA GLY A 30 -18.60 -27.70 -17.56
C GLY A 30 -17.30 -27.06 -18.04
N ARG A 31 -16.31 -27.84 -18.49
CA ARG A 31 -15.00 -27.28 -18.91
C ARG A 31 -15.13 -26.44 -20.18
N PRO A 32 -14.43 -25.29 -20.27
CA PRO A 32 -14.49 -24.43 -21.45
C PRO A 32 -13.92 -25.15 -22.67
N ARG A 33 -14.53 -24.91 -23.83
CA ARG A 33 -14.10 -25.45 -25.12
C ARG A 33 -13.57 -24.32 -26.01
N CYS A 34 -12.68 -24.67 -26.93
CA CYS A 34 -12.20 -23.73 -27.93
C CYS A 34 -13.38 -23.12 -28.71
N SER A 35 -13.49 -21.80 -28.67
CA SER A 35 -14.59 -21.05 -29.29
C SER A 35 -14.36 -20.72 -30.77
N ALA A 36 -13.28 -21.23 -31.37
CA ALA A 36 -12.92 -20.91 -32.74
C ALA A 36 -14.06 -21.23 -33.71
N ALA A 37 -14.31 -20.32 -34.65
CA ALA A 37 -15.32 -20.49 -35.68
C ALA A 37 -14.96 -21.66 -36.62
N ALA A 38 -13.66 -21.87 -36.84
CA ALA A 38 -13.13 -22.94 -37.67
C ALA A 38 -13.59 -24.33 -37.20
N LYS A 39 -14.09 -25.13 -38.14
CA LYS A 39 -14.48 -26.53 -37.94
C LYS A 39 -13.29 -27.44 -38.20
N THR A 40 -13.29 -28.61 -37.58
CA THR A 40 -12.35 -29.69 -37.89
C THR A 40 -12.52 -30.17 -39.34
N ARG A 41 -11.59 -30.99 -39.85
CA ARG A 41 -11.71 -31.58 -41.21
C ARG A 41 -12.99 -32.39 -41.43
N ALA A 42 -13.60 -32.91 -40.36
CA ALA A 42 -14.87 -33.62 -40.38
C ALA A 42 -16.10 -32.70 -40.30
N GLY A 43 -15.93 -31.38 -40.34
CA GLY A 43 -17.01 -30.41 -40.22
C GLY A 43 -17.52 -30.17 -38.79
N GLU A 44 -16.95 -30.84 -37.79
CA GLU A 44 -17.35 -30.71 -36.38
C GLU A 44 -16.67 -29.53 -35.67
N ARG A 45 -17.27 -29.02 -34.59
CA ARG A 45 -16.66 -28.00 -33.71
C ARG A 45 -15.44 -28.54 -32.96
N CYS A 46 -14.49 -27.66 -32.66
CA CYS A 46 -13.30 -28.04 -31.88
C CYS A 46 -13.68 -28.53 -30.49
N ARG A 47 -13.21 -29.74 -30.13
CA ARG A 47 -13.39 -30.33 -28.79
C ARG A 47 -12.21 -30.08 -27.84
N LYS A 48 -11.14 -29.40 -28.28
CA LYS A 48 -9.97 -29.11 -27.45
C LYS A 48 -10.28 -28.00 -26.45
N ASN A 49 -9.65 -28.07 -25.28
CA ASN A 49 -9.68 -26.99 -24.30
C ASN A 49 -8.96 -25.76 -24.90
N PRO A 50 -9.44 -24.54 -24.61
CA PRO A 50 -8.70 -23.34 -24.96
C PRO A 50 -7.43 -23.24 -24.10
N HIS A 51 -6.47 -22.44 -24.56
CA HIS A 51 -5.30 -22.13 -23.74
C HIS A 51 -5.74 -21.38 -22.47
N PRO A 52 -5.15 -21.62 -21.28
CA PRO A 52 -5.48 -20.87 -20.08
C PRO A 52 -5.43 -19.35 -20.31
N GLY A 53 -6.52 -18.65 -19.98
CA GLY A 53 -6.68 -17.20 -20.19
C GLY A 53 -7.08 -16.78 -21.62
N ALA A 54 -7.24 -17.72 -22.54
CA ALA A 54 -7.69 -17.48 -23.91
C ALA A 54 -9.03 -18.18 -24.20
N SER A 55 -9.68 -17.81 -25.31
CA SER A 55 -10.92 -18.43 -25.79
C SER A 55 -10.69 -19.52 -26.84
N ILE A 56 -9.50 -19.57 -27.45
CA ILE A 56 -9.14 -20.52 -28.51
C ILE A 56 -7.94 -21.39 -28.11
N CYS A 57 -7.82 -22.56 -28.73
CA CYS A 57 -6.70 -23.47 -28.52
C CYS A 57 -5.53 -23.14 -29.47
N THR A 58 -4.35 -23.68 -29.17
CA THR A 58 -3.14 -23.50 -30.00
C THR A 58 -3.31 -23.97 -31.45
N ASN A 59 -4.19 -24.94 -31.70
CA ASN A 59 -4.41 -25.48 -33.04
C ASN A 59 -5.38 -24.65 -33.90
N HIS A 60 -6.10 -23.70 -33.30
CA HIS A 60 -7.01 -22.80 -34.01
C HIS A 60 -6.47 -21.37 -34.04
N GLY A 61 -5.15 -21.22 -34.14
CA GLY A 61 -4.51 -19.95 -34.45
C GLY A 61 -4.17 -19.08 -33.24
N LEU A 62 -4.07 -19.63 -32.03
CA LEU A 62 -3.57 -18.85 -30.90
C LEU A 62 -2.09 -18.52 -31.11
N THR A 63 -1.82 -17.27 -31.49
CA THR A 63 -0.48 -16.74 -31.75
C THR A 63 0.33 -16.60 -30.46
N ALA A 64 1.64 -16.39 -30.58
CA ALA A 64 2.51 -16.11 -29.45
C ALA A 64 2.06 -14.84 -28.68
N ALA A 65 1.72 -13.77 -29.41
CA ALA A 65 1.15 -12.56 -28.82
C ALA A 65 -0.18 -12.83 -28.09
N GLY A 66 -1.05 -13.68 -28.67
CA GLY A 66 -2.29 -14.10 -28.02
C GLY A 66 -2.05 -14.87 -26.71
N ARG A 67 -1.00 -15.70 -26.64
CA ARG A 67 -0.59 -16.39 -25.40
C ARG A 67 -0.07 -15.42 -24.35
N ALA A 68 0.73 -14.42 -24.74
CA ALA A 68 1.22 -13.39 -23.82
C ALA A 68 0.05 -12.60 -23.20
N LYS A 69 -0.91 -12.15 -24.03
CA LYS A 69 -2.11 -11.45 -23.55
C LYS A 69 -3.01 -12.32 -22.67
N ALA A 70 -3.11 -13.62 -22.97
CA ALA A 70 -3.82 -14.56 -22.12
C ALA A 70 -3.12 -14.79 -20.77
N ALA A 71 -1.79 -14.73 -20.73
CA ALA A 71 -1.04 -14.77 -19.49
C ALA A 71 -1.23 -13.49 -18.67
N GLU A 72 -1.15 -12.32 -19.30
CA GLU A 72 -1.43 -11.01 -18.70
C GLU A 72 -2.81 -10.99 -18.04
N ARG A 73 -3.87 -11.37 -18.76
CA ARG A 73 -5.24 -11.44 -18.20
C ARG A 73 -5.37 -12.36 -16.99
N ARG A 74 -4.62 -13.46 -16.95
CA ARG A 74 -4.63 -14.37 -15.78
C ARG A 74 -3.94 -13.72 -14.59
N THR A 75 -2.83 -13.03 -14.83
CA THR A 75 -2.14 -12.25 -13.80
C THR A 75 -3.02 -11.13 -13.27
N GLU A 76 -3.72 -10.40 -14.15
CA GLU A 76 -4.70 -9.37 -13.77
C GLU A 76 -5.86 -9.95 -12.95
N ALA A 77 -6.46 -11.06 -13.41
CA ALA A 77 -7.55 -11.71 -12.68
C ALA A 77 -7.11 -12.24 -11.31
N ALA A 78 -5.91 -12.82 -11.22
CA ALA A 78 -5.34 -13.26 -9.94
C ALA A 78 -5.04 -12.08 -9.01
N ALA A 79 -4.56 -10.96 -9.56
CA ALA A 79 -4.34 -9.73 -8.79
C ALA A 79 -5.65 -9.14 -8.27
N GLU A 80 -6.73 -9.15 -9.06
CA GLU A 80 -8.04 -8.68 -8.64
C GLU A 80 -8.69 -9.61 -7.59
N GLU A 81 -8.53 -10.92 -7.73
CA GLU A 81 -8.95 -11.89 -6.71
C GLU A 81 -8.19 -11.68 -5.41
N LEU A 82 -6.87 -11.46 -5.48
CA LEU A 82 -6.06 -11.13 -4.32
C LEU A 82 -6.51 -9.81 -3.67
N ARG A 83 -6.77 -8.78 -4.47
CA ARG A 83 -7.24 -7.46 -4.03
C ARG A 83 -8.57 -7.55 -3.29
N SER A 84 -9.55 -8.25 -3.89
CA SER A 84 -10.89 -8.40 -3.30
C SER A 84 -10.88 -9.24 -2.02
N ARG A 85 -9.98 -10.23 -1.88
CA ARG A 85 -9.91 -11.09 -0.69
C ARG A 85 -9.05 -10.56 0.44
N LEU A 86 -7.91 -9.95 0.12
CA LEU A 86 -6.90 -9.59 1.12
C LEU A 86 -6.89 -8.10 1.45
N ILE A 87 -7.21 -7.24 0.49
CA ILE A 87 -7.00 -5.79 0.63
C ILE A 87 -8.30 -5.10 1.05
N TRP A 88 -9.46 -5.56 0.56
CA TRP A 88 -10.74 -4.93 0.89
C TRP A 88 -11.33 -5.46 2.20
N ASN A 89 -10.84 -4.96 3.33
CA ASN A 89 -11.43 -5.21 4.64
C ASN A 89 -12.47 -4.12 4.98
N THR A 90 -13.76 -4.43 4.82
CA THR A 90 -14.86 -3.50 5.17
C THR A 90 -14.97 -3.20 6.67
N SER A 91 -14.27 -3.98 7.50
CA SER A 91 -14.20 -3.80 8.95
C SER A 91 -12.87 -3.23 9.41
N ALA A 92 -12.03 -2.73 8.49
CA ALA A 92 -10.81 -2.04 8.86
C ALA A 92 -11.15 -0.81 9.71
N ALA A 93 -10.39 -0.63 10.80
CA ALA A 93 -10.53 0.56 11.62
C ALA A 93 -10.24 1.81 10.77
N PRO A 94 -11.01 2.90 10.92
CA PRO A 94 -10.67 4.17 10.31
C PRO A 94 -9.26 4.59 10.72
N VAL A 95 -8.53 5.21 9.79
CA VAL A 95 -7.23 5.80 10.10
C VAL A 95 -7.46 7.02 11.00
N SER A 96 -7.03 6.92 12.26
CA SER A 96 -7.21 7.98 13.27
C SER A 96 -6.17 9.10 13.18
N ASP A 97 -4.98 8.78 12.68
CA ASP A 97 -3.89 9.75 12.42
C ASP A 97 -3.40 9.59 10.97
N PRO A 98 -4.10 10.19 10.00
CA PRO A 98 -3.73 10.05 8.59
C PRO A 98 -2.37 10.66 8.26
N ILE A 99 -1.93 11.66 9.03
CA ILE A 99 -0.64 12.32 8.82
C ILE A 99 0.50 11.42 9.29
N GLY A 100 0.39 10.86 10.51
CA GLY A 100 1.37 9.91 11.04
C GLY A 100 1.52 8.68 10.16
N GLU A 101 0.39 8.11 9.69
CA GLU A 101 0.43 6.96 8.76
C GLU A 101 1.09 7.31 7.41
N LEU A 102 0.82 8.50 6.86
CA LEU A 102 1.49 8.96 5.64
C LEU A 102 3.01 9.14 5.82
N GLN A 103 3.42 9.67 6.98
CA GLN A 103 4.85 9.80 7.33
C GLN A 103 5.52 8.43 7.46
N LEU A 104 4.85 7.47 8.12
CA LEU A 104 5.33 6.10 8.25
C LEU A 104 5.48 5.43 6.89
N LEU A 105 4.46 5.54 6.03
CA LEU A 105 4.50 5.02 4.67
C LEU A 105 5.66 5.62 3.86
N ALA A 106 5.83 6.94 3.91
CA ALA A 106 6.95 7.60 3.23
C ALA A 106 8.31 7.08 3.71
N GLY A 107 8.46 6.84 5.03
CA GLY A 107 9.65 6.25 5.62
C GLY A 107 9.93 4.82 5.11
N GLN A 108 8.91 3.96 5.09
CA GLN A 108 9.01 2.60 4.57
C GLN A 108 9.38 2.59 3.07
N MET A 109 8.76 3.48 2.29
CA MET A 109 9.05 3.60 0.86
C MET A 109 10.47 4.10 0.61
N ARG A 110 10.97 5.05 1.41
CA ARG A 110 12.38 5.48 1.37
C ARG A 110 13.33 4.34 1.67
N GLN A 111 13.08 3.56 2.72
CA GLN A 111 13.89 2.39 3.05
C GLN A 111 13.93 1.38 1.89
N ALA A 112 12.79 1.13 1.23
CA ALA A 112 12.73 0.25 0.07
C ALA A 112 13.59 0.78 -1.10
N VAL A 113 13.57 2.09 -1.35
CA VAL A 113 14.45 2.74 -2.35
C VAL A 113 15.92 2.56 -1.97
N ASP A 114 16.29 2.76 -0.72
CA ASP A 114 17.67 2.64 -0.25
C ASP A 114 18.19 1.20 -0.40
N LEU A 115 17.40 0.20 0.00
CA LEU A 115 17.75 -1.22 -0.13
C LEU A 115 17.89 -1.63 -1.59
N LEU A 116 16.94 -1.26 -2.44
CA LEU A 116 17.00 -1.54 -3.87
C LEU A 116 18.17 -0.80 -4.54
N GLY A 117 18.47 0.42 -4.12
CA GLY A 117 19.62 1.20 -4.59
C GLY A 117 20.95 0.56 -4.21
N ALA A 118 21.05 0.01 -3.00
CA ALA A 118 22.24 -0.72 -2.56
C ALA A 118 22.53 -1.96 -3.43
N MET A 119 21.50 -2.61 -3.98
CA MET A 119 21.66 -3.73 -4.92
C MET A 119 22.18 -3.31 -6.30
N LEU A 120 21.98 -2.03 -6.68
CA LEU A 120 22.41 -1.45 -7.96
C LEU A 120 23.77 -0.75 -7.85
N GLY A 121 24.10 -0.28 -6.64
CA GLY A 121 25.36 0.36 -6.34
C GLY A 121 26.53 -0.63 -6.36
N PRO A 122 27.78 -0.14 -6.39
CA PRO A 122 28.99 -0.97 -6.37
C PRO A 122 29.24 -1.58 -4.97
N GLY A 123 28.20 -1.75 -4.14
CA GLY A 123 28.31 -2.28 -2.79
C GLY A 123 29.05 -3.62 -2.78
N ASP A 124 29.66 -3.95 -1.64
CA ASP A 124 30.61 -5.05 -1.46
C ASP A 124 30.28 -6.21 -2.40
N PRO A 125 30.99 -6.32 -3.55
CA PRO A 125 30.77 -7.42 -4.44
C PRO A 125 31.00 -8.64 -3.57
N CYS A 126 29.99 -9.51 -3.49
CA CYS A 126 30.20 -10.81 -2.88
C CYS A 126 31.29 -11.48 -3.73
N GLU A 127 32.54 -11.35 -3.29
CA GLU A 127 33.73 -11.78 -4.03
C GLU A 127 33.63 -13.28 -4.32
N SER A 128 33.00 -14.03 -3.41
CA SER A 128 32.74 -15.46 -3.53
C SER A 128 31.69 -15.84 -4.58
N CYS A 129 30.83 -14.92 -5.01
CA CYS A 129 29.80 -15.18 -6.02
C CYS A 129 29.97 -14.38 -7.32
N GLY A 130 31.02 -13.56 -7.43
CA GLY A 130 31.41 -12.84 -8.66
C GLY A 130 30.34 -11.88 -9.19
N ARG A 131 29.39 -11.47 -8.34
CA ARG A 131 28.23 -10.69 -8.76
C ARG A 131 28.53 -9.21 -8.55
N GLY A 132 28.85 -8.52 -9.64
CA GLY A 132 28.98 -7.06 -9.67
C GLY A 132 27.62 -6.35 -9.54
N PRO A 133 27.63 -5.00 -9.50
CA PRO A 133 26.40 -4.20 -9.46
C PRO A 133 25.40 -4.62 -10.55
N LEU A 134 24.13 -4.72 -10.16
CA LEU A 134 23.06 -5.06 -11.10
C LEU A 134 22.79 -3.89 -12.05
N PRO A 135 22.58 -4.13 -13.36
CA PRO A 135 22.26 -3.06 -14.29
C PRO A 135 20.85 -2.51 -14.04
N LEU A 136 20.60 -1.28 -14.51
CA LEU A 136 19.31 -0.59 -14.30
C LEU A 136 18.11 -1.25 -15.01
N ASP A 137 18.36 -2.02 -16.07
CA ASP A 137 17.34 -2.80 -16.78
C ASP A 137 17.03 -4.16 -16.12
N SER A 138 17.76 -4.52 -15.06
CA SER A 138 17.46 -5.69 -14.24
C SER A 138 16.13 -5.55 -13.51
N PRO A 139 15.51 -6.67 -13.06
CA PRO A 139 14.30 -6.60 -12.24
C PRO A 139 14.43 -5.70 -11.00
N ALA A 140 15.61 -5.68 -10.36
CA ALA A 140 15.88 -4.80 -9.23
C ALA A 140 15.94 -3.32 -9.65
N GLY A 141 16.55 -3.01 -10.79
CA GLY A 141 16.63 -1.66 -11.34
C GLY A 141 15.26 -1.10 -11.74
N VAL A 142 14.44 -1.92 -12.40
CA VAL A 142 13.05 -1.58 -12.72
C VAL A 142 12.22 -1.35 -11.46
N ALA A 143 12.35 -2.22 -10.45
CA ALA A 143 11.67 -2.06 -9.17
C ALA A 143 12.10 -0.77 -8.44
N TRP A 144 13.39 -0.48 -8.42
CA TRP A 144 13.93 0.75 -7.82
C TRP A 144 13.38 2.00 -8.49
N LEU A 145 13.39 2.07 -9.82
CA LEU A 145 12.84 3.19 -10.58
C LEU A 145 11.34 3.36 -10.34
N LYS A 146 10.58 2.26 -10.26
CA LYS A 146 9.15 2.32 -9.93
C LYS A 146 8.96 2.87 -8.52
N GLN A 147 9.66 2.32 -7.54
CA GLN A 147 9.54 2.72 -6.14
C GLN A 147 9.90 4.20 -5.94
N GLN A 148 10.92 4.72 -6.64
CA GLN A 148 11.27 6.14 -6.61
C GLN A 148 10.14 7.04 -7.14
N ARG A 149 9.42 6.63 -8.20
CA ARG A 149 8.28 7.41 -8.71
C ARG A 149 7.13 7.43 -7.72
N GLU A 150 6.82 6.30 -7.10
CA GLU A 150 5.77 6.19 -6.07
C GLU A 150 6.12 7.04 -4.85
N LEU A 151 7.38 6.95 -4.36
CA LEU A 151 7.86 7.76 -3.24
C LEU A 151 7.74 9.26 -3.55
N ARG A 152 8.16 9.69 -4.75
CA ARG A 152 7.98 11.08 -5.19
C ARG A 152 6.50 11.49 -5.16
N GLY A 153 5.60 10.65 -5.64
CA GLY A 153 4.16 10.92 -5.60
C GLY A 153 3.62 11.10 -4.18
N VAL A 154 4.06 10.27 -3.22
CA VAL A 154 3.70 10.42 -1.81
C VAL A 154 4.26 11.72 -1.23
N LEU A 155 5.54 12.03 -1.47
CA LEU A 155 6.18 13.26 -0.98
C LEU A 155 5.52 14.53 -1.55
N GLU A 156 5.18 14.53 -2.84
CA GLU A 156 4.42 15.61 -3.47
C GLU A 156 3.02 15.77 -2.85
N ALA A 157 2.33 14.67 -2.57
CA ALA A 157 1.03 14.70 -1.89
C ALA A 157 1.16 15.27 -0.47
N MET A 158 2.17 14.84 0.30
CA MET A 158 2.45 15.41 1.62
C MET A 158 2.75 16.91 1.56
N GLY A 159 3.49 17.35 0.53
CA GLY A 159 3.76 18.76 0.27
C GLY A 159 2.47 19.55 -0.02
N ARG A 160 1.60 19.04 -0.90
CA ARG A 160 0.30 19.68 -1.20
C ARG A 160 -0.63 19.76 0.01
N LEU A 161 -0.58 18.76 0.89
CA LEU A 161 -1.35 18.73 2.13
C LEU A 161 -0.80 19.68 3.21
N GLY A 162 0.33 20.35 2.95
CA GLY A 162 0.95 21.28 3.90
C GLY A 162 1.43 20.59 5.17
N ILE A 163 1.72 19.28 5.13
CA ILE A 163 2.09 18.48 6.31
C ILE A 163 3.35 19.04 6.98
N ALA A 164 4.32 19.51 6.19
CA ALA A 164 5.55 20.11 6.72
C ALA A 164 5.26 21.41 7.49
N SER A 165 4.43 22.30 6.92
CA SER A 165 4.04 23.56 7.58
C SER A 165 3.28 23.29 8.86
N ARG A 166 2.30 22.37 8.83
CA ARG A 166 1.53 21.98 10.03
C ARG A 166 2.40 21.35 11.10
N ALA A 167 3.38 20.52 10.73
CA ALA A 167 4.32 19.95 11.69
C ALA A 167 5.15 21.03 12.38
N VAL A 168 5.60 22.05 11.63
CA VAL A 168 6.31 23.20 12.18
C VAL A 168 5.41 24.03 13.10
N GLU A 169 4.16 24.31 12.68
CA GLU A 169 3.17 25.04 13.49
C GLU A 169 2.88 24.31 14.81
N VAL A 170 2.70 22.98 14.77
CA VAL A 170 2.51 22.17 15.98
C VAL A 170 3.75 22.22 16.88
N GLN A 171 4.95 22.10 16.31
CA GLN A 171 6.20 22.21 17.07
C GLN A 171 6.37 23.60 17.70
N GLN A 172 6.03 24.66 16.96
CA GLN A 172 6.04 26.03 17.47
C GLN A 172 5.04 26.22 18.60
N GLY A 173 3.80 25.74 18.43
CA GLY A 173 2.79 25.78 19.49
C GLY A 173 3.21 24.99 20.74
N GLN A 174 3.86 23.84 20.57
CA GLN A 174 4.45 23.09 21.69
C GLN A 174 5.58 23.86 22.38
N ALA A 175 6.46 24.49 21.62
CA ALA A 175 7.54 25.32 22.17
C ALA A 175 6.97 26.52 22.94
N ASP A 176 5.97 27.21 22.38
CA ASP A 176 5.31 28.36 23.00
C ASP A 176 4.61 27.98 24.31
N LEU A 177 3.94 26.81 24.34
CA LEU A 177 3.35 26.28 25.57
C LEU A 177 4.40 26.04 26.66
N VAL A 178 5.50 25.37 26.32
CA VAL A 178 6.59 25.08 27.27
C VAL A 178 7.25 26.37 27.76
N LEU A 179 7.50 27.34 26.86
CA LEU A 179 8.07 28.64 27.22
C LEU A 179 7.12 29.46 28.09
N GLY A 180 5.81 29.40 27.83
CA GLY A 180 4.78 30.00 28.68
C GLY A 180 4.81 29.44 30.10
N TRP A 181 4.80 28.11 30.25
CA TRP A 181 4.87 27.45 31.56
C TRP A 181 6.16 27.80 32.31
N LEU A 182 7.29 27.87 31.61
CA LEU A 182 8.56 28.25 32.22
C LEU A 182 8.54 29.71 32.69
N ARG A 183 7.99 30.62 31.89
CA ARG A 183 7.84 32.04 32.27
C ARG A 183 6.99 32.20 33.52
N ASP A 184 5.82 31.57 33.56
CA ASP A 184 4.91 31.62 34.70
C ASP A 184 5.57 31.08 35.97
N ALA A 185 6.32 29.99 35.84
CA ALA A 185 7.08 29.40 36.94
C ALA A 185 8.18 30.33 37.47
N LEU A 186 8.92 31.01 36.57
CA LEU A 186 9.95 31.97 36.95
C LEU A 186 9.36 33.22 37.61
N GLU A 187 8.23 33.72 37.14
CA GLU A 187 7.52 34.84 37.78
C GLU A 187 7.01 34.48 39.18
N ALA A 188 6.50 33.25 39.37
CA ALA A 188 6.15 32.76 40.70
C ALA A 188 7.36 32.74 41.66
N GLY A 189 8.53 32.33 41.16
CA GLY A 189 9.78 32.40 41.92
C GLY A 189 10.24 33.83 42.24
N ARG A 190 10.01 34.80 41.33
CA ARG A 190 10.33 36.23 41.56
C ARG A 190 9.42 36.88 42.60
N GLY A 191 8.18 36.40 42.73
CA GLY A 191 7.22 36.86 43.74
C GLY A 191 7.54 36.41 45.18
N MET A 192 8.60 35.63 45.38
CA MET A 192 9.03 35.15 46.69
C MET A 192 9.53 36.30 47.58
N PRO A 193 9.27 36.24 48.91
CA PRO A 193 9.71 37.29 49.84
C PRO A 193 11.24 37.40 49.91
N ALA A 194 11.73 38.63 50.10
CA ALA A 194 13.14 38.91 50.33
C ALA A 194 13.63 38.16 51.59
N GLY A 195 14.66 37.31 51.42
CA GLY A 195 15.16 36.40 52.47
C GLY A 195 14.89 34.91 52.19
N SER A 196 14.17 34.59 51.12
CA SER A 196 13.99 33.21 50.67
C SER A 196 15.32 32.57 50.26
N THR A 197 15.53 31.32 50.68
CA THR A 197 16.71 30.55 50.28
C THR A 197 16.58 30.09 48.82
N PRO A 198 17.71 29.82 48.12
CA PRO A 198 17.66 29.26 46.76
C PRO A 198 16.83 27.97 46.66
N ALA A 199 16.90 27.10 47.68
CA ALA A 199 16.12 25.86 47.69
C ALA A 199 14.61 26.11 47.69
N GLN A 200 14.13 27.07 48.48
CA GLN A 200 12.72 27.44 48.52
C GLN A 200 12.26 28.05 47.20
N VAL A 201 13.08 28.88 46.56
CA VAL A 201 12.77 29.47 45.24
C VAL A 201 12.63 28.36 44.20
N VAL A 202 13.55 27.40 44.19
CA VAL A 202 13.49 26.25 43.26
C VAL A 202 12.23 25.41 43.48
N GLU A 203 11.85 25.16 44.73
CA GLU A 203 10.65 24.40 45.06
C GLU A 203 9.37 25.08 44.52
N VAL A 204 9.24 26.40 44.71
CA VAL A 204 8.10 27.18 44.20
C VAL A 204 8.06 27.23 42.67
N VAL A 205 9.21 27.43 42.01
CA VAL A 205 9.31 27.40 40.54
C VAL A 205 8.88 26.04 40.00
N LEU A 206 9.38 24.94 40.58
CA LEU A 206 9.02 23.59 40.14
C LEU A 206 7.53 23.29 40.37
N ALA A 207 6.98 23.67 41.52
CA ALA A 207 5.55 23.50 41.81
C ALA A 207 4.68 24.28 40.81
N ALA A 208 5.02 25.54 40.55
CA ALA A 208 4.32 26.39 39.58
C ALA A 208 4.41 25.85 38.15
N PHE A 209 5.58 25.33 37.74
CA PHE A 209 5.76 24.70 36.43
C PHE A 209 4.89 23.45 36.26
N VAL A 210 4.88 22.56 37.26
CA VAL A 210 4.05 21.35 37.23
C VAL A 210 2.57 21.68 37.22
N ASP A 211 2.14 22.68 37.98
CA ASP A 211 0.77 23.17 37.99
C ASP A 211 0.36 23.76 36.62
N ALA A 212 1.22 24.57 36.01
CA ALA A 212 1.01 25.10 34.66
C ALA A 212 0.89 23.98 33.61
N MET A 213 1.74 22.95 33.65
CA MET A 213 1.64 21.76 32.80
C MET A 213 0.33 20.98 32.99
N ARG A 214 -0.18 20.89 34.22
CA ARG A 214 -1.44 20.19 34.52
C ARG A 214 -2.64 20.96 33.99
N ARG A 215 -2.66 22.29 34.16
CA ARG A 215 -3.69 23.16 33.59
C ARG A 215 -3.69 23.13 32.06
N GLY A 216 -2.50 23.17 31.44
CA GLY A 216 -2.35 23.12 29.99
C GLY A 216 -2.87 21.81 29.34
N ARG A 217 -2.77 20.68 30.05
CA ARG A 217 -3.33 19.40 29.58
C ARG A 217 -4.85 19.32 29.57
N GLY A 218 -5.55 20.17 30.35
CA GLY A 218 -7.00 20.20 30.43
C GLY A 218 -7.69 21.18 29.47
N GLY A 219 -6.94 22.11 28.86
CA GLY A 219 -7.51 23.27 28.16
C GLY A 219 -7.30 23.32 26.64
N SER A 220 -6.50 22.44 26.05
CA SER A 220 -6.13 22.56 24.64
C SER A 220 -6.02 21.20 23.97
N VAL A 221 -7.12 20.66 23.46
CA VAL A 221 -7.21 20.16 22.08
C VAL A 221 -8.70 20.20 21.66
N ILE A 222 -9.01 20.83 20.51
CA ILE A 222 -10.28 20.74 19.76
C ILE A 222 -11.49 21.55 20.29
N ALA A 223 -11.45 22.89 20.23
CA ALA A 223 -12.70 23.69 20.22
C ALA A 223 -12.70 24.87 19.23
N GLY A 224 -11.59 25.13 18.51
CA GLY A 224 -11.42 26.40 17.80
C GLY A 224 -11.64 26.41 16.28
N GLU A 225 -11.75 25.27 15.60
CA GLU A 225 -11.47 25.28 14.14
C GLU A 225 -12.36 24.33 13.31
N LEU A 226 -13.67 24.41 13.50
CA LEU A 226 -14.64 23.82 12.55
C LEU A 226 -15.80 24.77 12.14
N ASP A 227 -15.76 26.06 12.50
CA ASP A 227 -16.90 26.98 12.26
C ASP A 227 -16.66 28.05 11.16
N GLN A 228 -15.81 27.79 10.17
CA GLN A 228 -15.58 28.75 9.06
C GLN A 228 -15.69 28.14 7.66
N GLY A 229 -16.67 27.27 7.42
CA GLY A 229 -16.72 26.51 6.16
C GLY A 229 -18.09 26.19 5.56
N THR A 230 -19.17 26.90 5.90
CA THR A 230 -20.43 26.80 5.13
C THR A 230 -21.06 28.18 4.91
N ALA A 231 -20.50 28.93 3.98
CA ALA A 231 -21.19 30.04 3.31
C ALA A 231 -20.54 30.32 1.96
N SER A 232 -20.93 29.57 0.92
CA SER A 232 -21.07 30.01 -0.48
C SER A 232 -21.67 28.89 -1.31
#